data_AF-A0A497QL49-F1
#
_entry.id   AF-A0A497QL49-F1
#
_cell.length_a   1.000
_cell.length_b   1.000
_cell.length_c   1.000
_cell.angle_alpha   90.00
_cell.angle_beta   90.00
_cell.angle_gamma   90.00
#
_symmetry.space_group_name_H-M   'P 1'
#
loop_
_entity.id
_entity.type
_entity.pdbx_description
1 polymer ?
#
loop_
_entity_poly.entity_id
_entity_poly.type
_entity_poly.pdbx_seq_one_letter_code
_entity_poly.pdbx_strand_id
1 'polypeptide(L)'
;GADPGCRQTFPWGSENTDILSHYKKLINIRQSNEVFQQGSFNIYPCNIPDILLYTRELGTGPNSTAICVFNRGEDPLQVTLPESLSSKLATNQILVNLLDQTQTVEITNTSHVSFVVSGQTPVIFLNLLNPTSDDTSTDDSSTSSDDSSPGKSIPFIFSIGCLAAIITVMMILRNYHKIRRD
;
A
#
# COMPACT_ATOMS: atom_id res chain seq x y z
N GLY A 1 -31.51 0.92 6.88
CA GLY A 1 -32.93 1.07 7.28
C GLY A 1 -33.82 0.78 6.11
N ALA A 2 -35.05 0.30 6.35
CA ALA A 2 -36.06 0.17 5.30
C ALA A 2 -36.46 1.56 4.74
N ASP A 3 -37.01 1.60 3.54
CA ASP A 3 -37.65 2.80 2.98
C ASP A 3 -38.82 3.22 3.90
N PRO A 4 -38.98 4.52 4.26
CA PRO A 4 -38.30 5.72 3.77
C PRO A 4 -36.98 6.08 4.48
N GLY A 5 -36.58 5.33 5.50
CA GLY A 5 -35.43 5.64 6.37
C GLY A 5 -34.06 5.61 5.68
N CYS A 6 -33.92 5.06 4.48
CA CYS A 6 -32.67 5.15 3.69
C CYS A 6 -32.49 6.50 2.97
N ARG A 7 -33.48 7.40 3.02
CA ARG A 7 -33.49 8.70 2.33
C ARG A 7 -33.53 9.89 3.27
N GLN A 8 -32.97 9.72 4.47
CA GLN A 8 -32.86 10.82 5.43
C GLN A 8 -32.05 11.98 4.84
N THR A 9 -32.41 13.20 5.22
CA THR A 9 -31.63 14.39 4.86
C THR A 9 -30.21 14.28 5.38
N PHE A 10 -29.24 14.70 4.58
CA PHE A 10 -27.84 14.66 4.99
C PHE A 10 -27.61 15.50 6.27
N PRO A 11 -26.85 14.99 7.27
CA PRO A 11 -26.71 15.63 8.58
C PRO A 11 -25.62 16.71 8.57
N TRP A 12 -25.86 17.80 7.85
CA TRP A 12 -24.93 18.93 7.76
C TRP A 12 -24.52 19.44 9.15
N GLY A 13 -23.21 19.52 9.40
CA GLY A 13 -22.63 19.97 10.68
C GLY A 13 -22.64 18.93 11.81
N SER A 14 -23.14 17.72 11.55
CA SER A 14 -23.11 16.57 12.47
C SER A 14 -22.56 15.33 11.77
N GLU A 15 -21.65 15.52 10.81
CA GLU A 15 -21.04 14.44 10.06
C GLU A 15 -20.13 13.58 10.94
N ASN A 16 -20.09 12.28 10.67
CA ASN A 16 -19.08 11.41 11.25
C ASN A 16 -17.72 11.69 10.57
N THR A 17 -16.86 12.42 11.26
CA THR A 17 -15.54 12.84 10.76
C THR A 17 -14.58 11.67 10.56
N ASP A 18 -14.74 10.58 11.30
CA ASP A 18 -13.87 9.41 11.20
C ASP A 18 -14.12 8.67 9.90
N ILE A 19 -15.40 8.44 9.59
CA ILE A 19 -15.82 7.85 8.30
C ILE A 19 -15.39 8.75 7.14
N LEU A 20 -15.60 10.06 7.25
CA LEU A 20 -15.18 11.01 6.22
C LEU A 20 -13.66 10.97 5.99
N SER A 21 -12.87 10.92 7.07
CA SER A 21 -11.42 10.85 7.00
C SER A 21 -10.94 9.52 6.39
N HIS A 22 -11.62 8.42 6.75
CA HIS A 22 -11.36 7.12 6.15
C HIS A 22 -11.61 7.13 4.64
N TYR A 23 -12.75 7.67 4.17
CA TYR A 23 -13.02 7.79 2.73
C TYR A 23 -12.04 8.69 2.01
N LYS A 24 -11.66 9.84 2.60
CA LYS A 24 -10.60 10.71 2.04
C LYS A 24 -9.29 9.95 1.86
N LYS A 25 -8.89 9.15 2.87
CA LYS A 25 -7.69 8.31 2.80
C LYS A 25 -7.77 7.30 1.65
N LEU A 26 -8.89 6.57 1.52
CA LEU A 26 -9.08 5.60 0.44
C LEU A 26 -9.08 6.25 -0.95
N ILE A 27 -9.71 7.42 -1.09
CA ILE A 27 -9.70 8.20 -2.35
C ILE A 27 -8.27 8.56 -2.71
N ASN A 28 -7.49 9.08 -1.75
CA ASN A 28 -6.10 9.43 -1.98
C ASN A 28 -5.27 8.20 -2.38
N ILE A 29 -5.43 7.08 -1.68
CA ILE A 29 -4.75 5.81 -2.04
C ILE A 29 -5.09 5.40 -3.49
N ARG A 30 -6.35 5.48 -3.90
CA ARG A 30 -6.76 5.16 -5.28
C ARG A 30 -6.17 6.13 -6.29
N GLN A 31 -6.15 7.43 -5.99
CA GLN A 31 -5.63 8.46 -6.90
C GLN A 31 -4.12 8.39 -7.06
N SER A 32 -3.38 8.13 -5.98
CA SER A 32 -1.92 8.05 -5.98
C SER A 32 -1.38 6.76 -6.60
N ASN A 33 -2.20 5.74 -6.83
CA ASN A 33 -1.74 4.44 -7.33
C ASN A 33 -2.64 3.94 -8.48
N GLU A 34 -2.12 4.02 -9.70
CA GLU A 34 -2.84 3.64 -10.93
C GLU A 34 -3.32 2.17 -10.93
N VAL A 35 -2.60 1.29 -10.21
CA VAL A 35 -2.96 -0.11 -10.04
C VAL A 35 -4.39 -0.31 -9.52
N PHE A 36 -4.90 0.59 -8.67
CA PHE A 36 -6.29 0.51 -8.19
C PHE A 36 -7.30 1.03 -9.21
N GLN A 37 -6.88 1.85 -10.17
CA GLN A 37 -7.74 2.43 -11.19
C GLN A 37 -7.91 1.50 -12.38
N GLN A 38 -6.79 0.97 -12.90
CA GLN A 38 -6.74 0.25 -14.18
C GLN A 38 -6.22 -1.18 -14.05
N GLY A 39 -5.61 -1.53 -12.92
CA GLY A 39 -5.01 -2.85 -12.73
C GLY A 39 -6.04 -3.97 -12.83
N SER A 40 -5.62 -5.07 -13.44
CA SER A 40 -6.38 -6.33 -13.51
C SER A 40 -6.75 -6.81 -12.12
N PHE A 41 -7.84 -7.57 -11.99
CA PHE A 41 -8.36 -8.03 -10.70
C PHE A 41 -8.35 -9.55 -10.66
N ASN A 42 -7.60 -10.12 -9.72
CA ASN A 42 -7.47 -11.58 -9.58
C ASN A 42 -7.79 -11.98 -8.15
N ILE A 43 -8.75 -12.87 -7.96
CA ILE A 43 -9.08 -13.44 -6.64
C ILE A 43 -8.25 -14.70 -6.45
N TYR A 44 -7.70 -14.86 -5.26
CA TYR A 44 -6.98 -16.07 -4.88
C TYR A 44 -7.78 -16.86 -3.85
N PRO A 45 -7.98 -18.17 -4.05
CA PRO A 45 -8.64 -19.00 -3.06
C PRO A 45 -7.78 -19.03 -1.78
N CYS A 46 -8.43 -18.78 -0.64
CA CYS A 46 -7.83 -18.92 0.67
C CYS A 46 -8.54 -20.06 1.40
N ASN A 47 -7.78 -20.97 2.01
CA ASN A 47 -8.34 -22.07 2.79
C ASN A 47 -8.81 -21.63 4.18
N ILE A 48 -8.59 -20.36 4.54
CA ILE A 48 -8.99 -19.78 5.82
C ILE A 48 -10.38 -19.17 5.66
N PRO A 49 -11.37 -19.58 6.45
CA PRO A 49 -12.69 -18.93 6.48
C PRO A 49 -12.56 -17.43 6.74
N ASP A 50 -13.48 -16.65 6.19
CA ASP A 50 -13.56 -15.19 6.42
C ASP A 50 -12.39 -14.35 5.89
N ILE A 51 -11.42 -14.96 5.21
CA ILE A 51 -10.37 -14.26 4.48
C ILE A 51 -10.74 -14.13 3.00
N LEU A 52 -10.80 -12.89 2.52
CA LEU A 52 -10.80 -12.59 1.09
C LEU A 52 -9.43 -12.05 0.69
N LEU A 53 -8.77 -12.75 -0.23
CA LEU A 53 -7.49 -12.33 -0.83
C LEU A 53 -7.70 -12.07 -2.32
N TYR A 54 -7.32 -10.87 -2.77
CA TYR A 54 -7.24 -10.56 -4.19
C TYR A 54 -6.05 -9.65 -4.48
N THR A 55 -5.66 -9.59 -5.75
CA THR A 55 -4.64 -8.64 -6.21
C THR A 55 -5.17 -7.68 -7.25
N ARG A 56 -4.48 -6.54 -7.33
CA ARG A 56 -4.54 -5.63 -8.47
C ARG A 56 -3.17 -5.59 -9.13
N GLU A 57 -3.10 -5.82 -10.43
CA GLU A 57 -1.83 -5.87 -11.17
C GLU A 57 -1.89 -4.96 -12.41
N LEU A 58 -0.90 -4.09 -12.57
CA LEU A 58 -0.75 -3.15 -13.68
C LEU A 58 0.73 -3.04 -14.10
N GLY A 59 1.11 -3.73 -15.16
CA GLY A 59 2.47 -3.71 -15.70
C GLY A 59 3.50 -4.42 -14.80
N THR A 60 4.77 -4.10 -15.00
CA THR A 60 5.91 -4.66 -14.26
C THR A 60 6.73 -3.54 -13.64
N GLY A 61 6.87 -3.51 -12.32
CA GLY A 61 7.69 -2.49 -11.65
C GLY A 61 7.32 -2.26 -10.17
N PRO A 62 7.86 -1.21 -9.53
CA PRO A 62 7.36 -0.78 -8.23
C PRO A 62 5.93 -0.24 -8.38
N ASN A 63 5.11 -0.39 -7.34
CA ASN A 63 3.70 0.04 -7.30
C ASN A 63 2.80 -0.62 -8.35
N SER A 64 3.27 -1.65 -9.06
CA SER A 64 2.52 -2.37 -10.09
C SER A 64 1.56 -3.41 -9.53
N THR A 65 1.76 -3.85 -8.28
CA THR A 65 1.05 -4.95 -7.67
C THR A 65 0.56 -4.55 -6.28
N ALA A 66 -0.76 -4.53 -6.10
CA ALA A 66 -1.38 -4.39 -4.80
C ALA A 66 -1.97 -5.73 -4.36
N ILE A 67 -1.67 -6.15 -3.13
CA ILE A 67 -2.20 -7.34 -2.49
C ILE A 67 -3.20 -6.88 -1.43
N CYS A 68 -4.47 -7.21 -1.62
CA CYS A 68 -5.55 -6.79 -0.73
C CYS A 68 -6.09 -8.00 0.02
N VAL A 69 -6.08 -7.92 1.35
CA VAL A 69 -6.56 -8.96 2.24
C VAL A 69 -7.60 -8.39 3.18
N PHE A 70 -8.75 -9.04 3.28
CA PHE A 70 -9.85 -8.64 4.15
C PHE A 70 -10.13 -9.77 5.11
N ASN A 71 -10.07 -9.48 6.41
CA ASN A 71 -10.52 -10.39 7.44
C ASN A 71 -11.90 -9.94 7.93
N ARG A 72 -12.93 -10.74 7.61
CA ARG A 72 -14.31 -10.50 8.06
C ARG A 72 -14.58 -11.10 9.45
N GLY A 73 -13.73 -12.01 9.92
CA GLY A 73 -13.82 -12.62 11.24
C GLY A 73 -13.48 -11.63 12.34
N GLU A 74 -13.78 -11.98 13.59
CA GLU A 74 -13.49 -11.13 14.76
C GLU A 74 -12.06 -11.30 15.25
N ASP A 75 -11.48 -12.49 15.07
CA ASP A 75 -10.15 -12.82 15.54
C ASP A 75 -9.05 -12.48 14.52
N PRO A 76 -7.85 -12.09 14.98
CA PRO A 76 -6.69 -11.99 14.11
C PRO A 76 -6.33 -13.35 13.49
N LEU A 77 -6.07 -13.36 12.19
CA LEU A 77 -5.72 -14.57 11.45
C LEU A 77 -4.36 -14.41 10.77
N GLN A 78 -3.55 -15.47 10.81
CA GLN A 78 -2.31 -15.54 10.04
C GLN A 78 -2.64 -16.00 8.61
N VAL A 79 -2.36 -15.15 7.63
CA VAL A 79 -2.60 -15.42 6.22
C VAL A 79 -1.26 -15.70 5.55
N THR A 80 -1.17 -16.82 4.84
CA THR A 80 -0.04 -17.17 3.97
C THR A 80 -0.43 -16.94 2.51
N LEU A 81 0.41 -16.25 1.76
CA LEU A 81 0.18 -16.03 0.33
C LEU A 81 0.29 -17.35 -0.44
N PRO A 82 -0.62 -17.62 -1.40
CA PRO A 82 -0.49 -18.76 -2.30
C PRO A 82 0.79 -18.68 -3.13
N GLU A 83 1.38 -19.81 -3.46
CA GLU A 83 2.62 -19.91 -4.25
C GLU A 83 2.50 -19.22 -5.62
N SER A 84 1.32 -19.29 -6.24
CA SER A 84 1.03 -18.62 -7.52
C SER A 84 1.06 -17.09 -7.45
N LEU A 85 0.93 -16.54 -6.25
CA LEU A 85 1.09 -15.10 -6.00
C LEU A 85 2.51 -14.78 -5.50
N SER A 86 3.02 -15.54 -4.54
CA SER A 86 4.32 -15.25 -3.92
C SER A 86 5.50 -15.42 -4.90
N SER A 87 5.37 -16.31 -5.89
CA SER A 87 6.35 -16.46 -6.98
C SER A 87 6.45 -15.26 -7.93
N LYS A 88 5.42 -14.39 -7.98
CA LYS A 88 5.46 -13.13 -8.75
C LYS A 88 6.21 -12.01 -8.02
N LEU A 89 6.50 -12.21 -6.74
CA LEU A 89 7.17 -11.22 -5.92
C LEU A 89 8.68 -11.47 -5.95
N ALA A 90 9.46 -10.39 -5.94
CA ALA A 90 10.92 -10.50 -5.94
C ALA A 90 11.44 -10.68 -4.50
N THR A 91 12.53 -11.45 -4.36
CA THR A 91 13.28 -11.50 -3.10
C THR A 91 13.80 -10.11 -2.75
N ASN A 92 13.82 -9.78 -1.46
CA ASN A 92 14.16 -8.46 -0.89
C ASN A 92 13.15 -7.35 -1.22
N GLN A 93 12.02 -7.66 -1.84
CA GLN A 93 10.96 -6.67 -2.04
C GLN A 93 10.28 -6.36 -0.70
N ILE A 94 9.87 -5.10 -0.50
CA ILE A 94 9.17 -4.66 0.70
C ILE A 94 7.72 -4.41 0.35
N LEU A 95 6.82 -5.03 1.10
CA LEU A 95 5.39 -4.78 1.05
C LEU A 95 5.03 -3.79 2.15
N VAL A 96 4.39 -2.67 1.81
CA VAL A 96 3.95 -1.66 2.77
C VAL A 96 2.44 -1.60 2.81
N ASN A 97 1.86 -1.69 4.01
CA ASN A 97 0.42 -1.53 4.18
C ASN A 97 0.03 -0.06 3.99
N LEU A 98 -0.73 0.23 2.94
CA LEU A 98 -1.17 1.59 2.60
C LEU A 98 -2.20 2.14 3.59
N LEU A 99 -2.90 1.26 4.32
CA LEU A 99 -3.98 1.65 5.23
C LEU A 99 -3.50 2.10 6.61
N ASP A 100 -2.36 1.61 7.08
CA ASP A 100 -1.79 2.04 8.37
C ASP A 100 -0.40 2.68 8.22
N GLN A 101 0.31 2.41 7.13
CA GLN A 101 1.71 2.77 6.89
C GLN A 101 2.68 2.26 7.97
N THR A 102 2.23 1.34 8.83
CA THR A 102 3.00 0.81 9.96
C THR A 102 3.39 -0.64 9.76
N GLN A 103 2.56 -1.42 9.05
CA GLN A 103 2.86 -2.81 8.77
C GLN A 103 3.68 -2.93 7.49
N THR A 104 4.90 -3.47 7.62
CA THR A 104 5.77 -3.80 6.49
C THR A 104 6.14 -5.28 6.52
N VAL A 105 6.15 -5.91 5.35
CA VAL A 105 6.58 -7.31 5.18
C VAL A 105 7.73 -7.33 4.19
N GLU A 106 8.91 -7.75 4.66
CA GLU A 106 10.08 -7.96 3.80
C GLU A 106 10.05 -9.40 3.27
N ILE A 107 10.20 -9.54 1.95
CA ILE A 107 10.16 -10.85 1.30
C ILE A 107 11.55 -11.46 1.33
N THR A 108 11.84 -12.23 2.37
CA THR A 108 13.10 -12.99 2.49
C THR A 108 13.06 -14.32 1.75
N ASN A 109 11.87 -14.94 1.66
CA ASN A 109 11.63 -16.19 0.95
C ASN A 109 10.32 -16.12 0.18
N THR A 110 10.39 -16.26 -1.14
CA THR A 110 9.22 -16.23 -2.03
C THR A 110 8.34 -17.48 -1.92
N SER A 111 8.82 -18.57 -1.32
CA SER A 111 8.02 -19.79 -1.10
C SER A 111 7.07 -19.69 0.09
N HIS A 112 7.29 -18.78 1.04
CA HIS A 112 6.45 -18.67 2.23
C HIS A 112 6.37 -17.25 2.78
N VAL A 113 5.44 -16.47 2.23
CA VAL A 113 5.14 -15.11 2.71
C VAL A 113 3.88 -15.16 3.58
N SER A 114 3.99 -14.83 4.86
CA SER A 114 2.85 -14.77 5.76
C SER A 114 2.84 -13.52 6.63
N PHE A 115 1.64 -13.10 7.03
CA PHE A 115 1.41 -11.94 7.88
C PHE A 115 0.10 -12.09 8.65
N VAL A 116 -0.06 -11.31 9.72
CA VAL A 116 -1.28 -11.31 10.53
C VAL A 116 -2.21 -10.19 10.05
N VAL A 117 -3.49 -10.51 9.91
CA VAL A 117 -4.57 -9.56 9.61
C VAL A 117 -5.55 -9.58 10.77
N SER A 118 -5.70 -8.44 11.45
CA SER A 118 -6.66 -8.29 12.56
C SER A 118 -8.11 -8.50 12.10
N GLY A 119 -8.97 -8.96 13.00
CA GLY A 119 -10.39 -9.16 12.70
C GLY A 119 -11.09 -7.87 12.30
N GLN A 120 -12.08 -7.99 11.43
CA GLN A 120 -12.87 -6.87 10.87
C GLN A 120 -12.02 -5.77 10.22
N THR A 121 -10.80 -6.09 9.80
CA THR A 121 -9.90 -5.11 9.16
C THR A 121 -9.39 -5.58 7.80
N PRO A 122 -9.20 -4.63 6.87
CA PRO A 122 -8.42 -4.86 5.67
C PRO A 122 -6.94 -4.51 5.86
N VAL A 123 -6.10 -5.19 5.09
CA VAL A 123 -4.70 -4.86 4.85
C VAL A 123 -4.49 -4.75 3.35
N ILE A 124 -3.84 -3.67 2.90
CA ILE A 124 -3.55 -3.43 1.48
C ILE A 124 -2.06 -3.20 1.34
N PHE A 125 -1.35 -4.21 0.89
CA PHE A 125 0.07 -4.11 0.60
C PHE A 125 0.32 -3.60 -0.81
N LEU A 126 1.24 -2.65 -0.95
CA LEU A 126 1.80 -2.25 -2.23
C LEU A 126 3.24 -2.74 -2.34
N ASN A 127 3.62 -3.22 -3.52
CA ASN A 127 4.96 -3.70 -3.78
C ASN A 127 5.94 -2.53 -4.00
N LEU A 128 6.99 -2.46 -3.19
CA LEU A 128 8.08 -1.49 -3.34
C LEU A 128 9.38 -2.24 -3.62
N LEU A 129 10.14 -1.77 -4.62
CA LEU A 129 11.50 -2.24 -4.85
C LEU A 129 12.41 -1.80 -3.69
N ASN A 130 13.31 -2.69 -3.25
CA ASN A 130 14.36 -2.30 -2.31
C ASN A 130 15.30 -1.31 -3.02
N PRO A 131 15.71 -0.19 -2.40
CA PRO A 131 16.61 0.80 -3.01
C PRO A 131 18.06 0.32 -3.23
N THR A 132 18.32 -0.99 -3.28
CA THR A 132 19.65 -1.56 -3.53
C THR A 132 19.68 -2.27 -4.89
N SER A 133 19.78 -1.49 -5.95
CA SER A 133 20.39 -1.93 -7.22
C SER A 133 20.82 -0.69 -8.00
N ASP A 134 22.13 -0.43 -7.97
CA ASP A 134 22.94 0.44 -8.84
C ASP A 134 22.19 1.31 -9.86
N ASP A 135 22.06 2.60 -9.55
CA ASP A 135 22.11 3.65 -10.57
C ASP A 135 23.60 3.93 -10.87
N THR A 136 24.22 3.08 -11.68
CA THR A 136 25.39 3.52 -12.45
C THR A 136 24.87 4.38 -13.59
N SER A 137 24.69 5.67 -13.29
CA SER A 137 24.52 6.70 -14.32
C SER A 137 25.76 6.66 -15.21
N THR A 138 25.61 6.07 -16.40
CA THR A 138 26.59 6.24 -17.47
C THR A 138 26.27 7.57 -18.11
N ASP A 139 27.14 8.55 -17.86
CA ASP A 139 27.20 9.79 -18.63
C ASP A 139 27.33 9.42 -20.11
N ASP A 140 26.40 9.88 -20.94
CA ASP A 140 26.74 10.22 -22.31
C ASP A 140 25.85 11.33 -22.84
N SER A 141 26.52 12.41 -23.21
CA SER A 141 26.01 13.64 -23.77
C SER A 141 25.49 13.46 -25.20
N SER A 142 24.30 14.00 -25.50
CA SER A 142 24.06 14.64 -26.80
C SER A 142 22.93 15.68 -26.75
N THR A 143 23.27 16.87 -27.23
CA THR A 143 22.42 18.04 -27.48
C THR A 143 21.57 17.87 -28.74
N SER A 144 20.28 18.25 -28.71
CA SER A 144 19.65 19.10 -29.76
C SER A 144 18.19 19.53 -29.43
N SER A 145 18.00 20.85 -29.40
CA SER A 145 16.88 21.73 -29.85
C SER A 145 15.38 21.39 -29.66
N ASP A 146 14.72 22.31 -28.93
CA ASP A 146 13.43 23.00 -29.14
C ASP A 146 12.12 22.23 -29.46
N ASP A 147 11.16 22.25 -28.52
CA ASP A 147 9.84 22.93 -28.68
C ASP A 147 9.10 22.99 -27.32
N SER A 148 8.42 24.11 -27.05
CA SER A 148 7.83 24.46 -25.74
C SER A 148 6.31 24.47 -25.79
N SER A 149 5.64 23.70 -24.92
CA SER A 149 4.27 23.99 -24.45
C SER A 149 3.99 23.36 -23.07
N PRO A 150 3.19 24.00 -22.20
CA PRO A 150 3.30 23.81 -20.76
C PRO A 150 2.44 22.64 -20.27
N GLY A 151 3.08 21.49 -20.04
CA GLY A 151 2.53 20.39 -19.25
C GLY A 151 2.51 20.76 -17.77
N LYS A 152 1.33 20.67 -17.15
CA LYS A 152 1.10 20.89 -15.71
C LYS A 152 2.10 20.09 -14.88
N SER A 153 2.97 20.78 -14.17
CA SER A 153 3.88 20.23 -13.17
C SER A 153 3.09 19.59 -12.03
N ILE A 154 3.25 18.29 -11.85
CA ILE A 154 2.83 17.56 -10.64
C ILE A 154 3.99 17.69 -9.64
N PRO A 155 3.84 18.36 -8.50
CA PRO A 155 4.88 18.37 -7.48
C PRO A 155 4.57 17.24 -6.49
N PHE A 156 5.35 16.16 -6.52
CA PHE A 156 5.79 15.45 -5.30
C PHE A 156 6.78 14.33 -5.66
N ILE A 157 7.99 14.73 -6.03
CA ILE A 157 9.13 13.84 -5.91
C ILE A 157 9.41 13.76 -4.41
N PHE A 158 9.05 12.66 -3.76
CA PHE A 158 9.69 12.32 -2.48
C PHE A 158 11.16 12.09 -2.81
N SER A 159 11.95 13.16 -2.72
CA SER A 159 13.39 13.09 -2.83
C SER A 159 13.90 12.05 -1.84
N ILE A 160 14.85 11.23 -2.28
CA ILE A 160 15.46 10.09 -1.57
C ILE A 160 15.88 10.47 -0.13
N GLY A 161 16.23 11.74 0.13
CA GLY A 161 16.54 12.25 1.46
C GLY A 161 15.35 12.25 2.45
N CYS A 162 14.12 12.44 1.99
CA CYS A 162 12.94 12.47 2.86
C CYS A 162 12.56 11.08 3.38
N LEU A 163 12.77 10.02 2.60
CA LEU A 163 12.44 8.65 3.00
C LEU A 163 13.39 8.11 4.07
N ALA A 164 14.70 8.38 3.93
CA ALA A 164 15.69 8.06 4.95
C ALA A 164 15.39 8.79 6.27
N ALA A 165 15.02 10.07 6.21
CA ALA A 165 14.63 10.84 7.40
C ALA A 165 13.41 10.25 8.10
N ILE A 166 12.39 9.77 7.37
CA ILE A 166 11.21 9.13 7.96
C ILE A 166 11.59 7.82 8.66
N ILE A 167 12.41 6.98 8.03
CA ILE A 167 12.85 5.71 8.61
C ILE A 167 13.71 5.96 9.87
N THR A 168 14.64 6.91 9.81
CA THR A 168 15.48 7.27 10.98
C THR A 168 14.65 7.85 12.12
N VAL A 169 13.70 8.74 11.83
CA VAL A 169 12.78 9.30 12.84
C VAL A 169 11.91 8.21 13.46
N MET A 170 11.42 7.25 12.66
CA MET A 170 10.62 6.13 13.17
C MET A 170 11.45 5.15 14.03
N MET A 171 12.71 4.88 13.68
CA MET A 171 13.60 4.08 14.53
C MET A 171 13.93 4.78 15.87
N ILE A 172 14.13 6.10 15.84
CA ILE A 172 14.38 6.90 17.05
C ILE A 172 13.13 6.92 17.97
N LEU A 173 11.94 7.12 17.41
CA LEU A 173 10.68 7.10 18.17
C LEU A 173 10.40 5.70 18.76
N ARG A 174 10.72 4.64 18.02
CA ARG A 174 10.57 3.25 18.49
C ARG A 174 11.51 2.93 19.66
N ASN A 175 12.74 3.46 19.66
CA ASN A 175 13.66 3.32 20.79
C ASN A 175 13.27 4.20 21.98
N TYR A 176 12.78 5.42 21.75
CA TYR A 176 12.32 6.32 22.82
C TYR A 176 11.15 5.72 23.62
N HIS A 177 10.20 5.07 22.95
CA HIS A 177 9.08 4.38 23.61
C HIS A 177 9.47 3.08 24.33
N LYS A 178 10.64 2.51 24.02
CA LYS A 178 11.16 1.32 24.70
C LYS A 178 11.86 1.69 26.01
N ILE A 179 12.62 2.79 26.01
CA ILE A 179 13.36 3.28 27.20
C ILE A 179 12.43 3.86 28.28
N ARG A 180 11.25 4.37 27.92
CA ARG A 180 10.29 4.95 28.89
C ARG A 180 9.37 3.91 29.55
N ARG A 181 9.51 2.62 29.21
CA ARG A 181 8.72 1.52 29.77
C ARG A 181 9.50 0.61 30.73
N ASP A 182 10.78 0.90 30.95
CA ASP A 182 11.62 0.33 32.02
C ASP A 182 11.84 1.39 33.11
#